data_AF-A0A6J7K2Y5-F1
#
_entry.id   AF-A0A6J7K2Y5-F1
#
_cell.length_a   1.000
_cell.length_b   1.000
_cell.length_c   1.000
_cell.angle_alpha   90.00
_cell.angle_beta   90.00
_cell.angle_gamma   90.00
#
_symmetry.space_group_name_H-M   'P 1'
#
loop_
_entity.id
_entity.type
_entity.pdbx_description
1 polymer ?
#
loop_
_entity_poly.entity_id
_entity_poly.type
_entity_poly.pdbx_seq_one_letter_code
_entity_poly.pdbx_strand_id
1 'polypeptide(L)'
;MIVLALPDSLTLVQGASSVRLESFLFTKEAAESYRAHLTDDGVFAMYNNYREFWLVDRYANTLEQTFGTSPCVTHLENRGQAVITVSMQPTSVACPAQDHWVADASTPAPVNDDRPFPYLKNPSIPSFYLVALGLILLVSFLSVRLVGGPLRGMGAYTDLFFMGVAFLLLETKNVVQFALLFGTTWLVNALVFGGVLVAVLGAVTLSKRIRVQSPWLLYGLLAGSIVINWLIPQHLLLDLPFALRLIVAVVLAFSPIFLANMVFSQRFRDSGDTTTAFAANLIGAMVGGVLEYVSLVVGYRNLMIVALVLYGLAFLFGRRHLASGVSSSAA
;
A
#
# COMPACT_ATOMS: atom_id res chain seq x y z
N MET A 1 -17.33 -23.61 -14.51
CA MET A 1 -17.46 -22.22 -15.02
C MET A 1 -17.26 -21.26 -13.86
N ILE A 2 -16.52 -20.18 -14.07
CA ILE A 2 -16.39 -19.06 -13.13
C ILE A 2 -16.99 -17.82 -13.79
N VAL A 3 -17.77 -17.04 -13.04
CA VAL A 3 -18.42 -15.83 -13.55
C VAL A 3 -18.20 -14.66 -12.60
N LEU A 4 -17.65 -13.56 -13.10
CA LEU A 4 -17.69 -12.25 -12.44
C LEU A 4 -18.87 -11.44 -13.00
N ALA A 5 -19.99 -11.48 -12.29
CA ALA A 5 -21.23 -10.80 -12.65
C ALA A 5 -21.31 -9.43 -11.99
N LEU A 6 -21.01 -8.36 -12.74
CA LEU A 6 -21.13 -6.97 -12.26
C LEU A 6 -20.58 -6.79 -10.83
N PRO A 7 -19.31 -7.14 -10.54
CA PRO A 7 -18.75 -6.90 -9.22
C PRO A 7 -18.85 -5.40 -8.90
N ASP A 8 -19.80 -5.05 -8.03
CA ASP A 8 -20.15 -3.67 -7.70
C ASP A 8 -19.40 -3.25 -6.44
N SER A 9 -18.42 -2.35 -6.62
CA SER A 9 -17.91 -1.51 -5.53
C SER A 9 -18.20 -0.01 -5.77
N LEU A 10 -18.87 0.31 -6.88
CA LEU A 10 -19.15 1.66 -7.34
C LEU A 10 -20.62 1.97 -7.12
N THR A 11 -21.00 2.20 -5.86
CA THR A 11 -21.95 3.28 -5.50
C THR A 11 -22.04 3.60 -4.01
N LEU A 12 -21.81 2.67 -3.07
CA LEU A 12 -21.90 2.97 -1.63
C LEU A 12 -20.99 2.06 -0.79
N VAL A 13 -19.70 2.40 -0.67
CA VAL A 13 -19.02 2.03 0.58
C VAL A 13 -19.42 3.08 1.62
N GLN A 14 -20.51 2.82 2.32
CA GLN A 14 -20.86 3.54 3.55
C GLN A 14 -19.69 3.44 4.52
N GLY A 15 -18.84 4.47 4.59
CA GLY A 15 -18.02 4.89 5.73
C GLY A 15 -17.12 3.89 6.48
N ALA A 16 -17.11 2.59 6.15
CA ALA A 16 -16.57 1.54 7.01
C ALA A 16 -15.29 0.88 6.48
N SER A 17 -14.97 1.04 5.18
CA SER A 17 -13.68 0.57 4.66
C SER A 17 -13.25 1.31 3.38
N SER A 18 -12.03 1.84 3.36
CA SER A 18 -11.48 2.59 2.22
C SER A 18 -10.74 1.71 1.20
N VAL A 19 -10.57 0.42 1.47
CA VAL A 19 -9.77 -0.48 0.63
C VAL A 19 -10.63 -1.05 -0.50
N ARG A 20 -10.29 -0.69 -1.75
CA ARG A 20 -10.95 -1.19 -2.95
C ARG A 20 -10.43 -2.58 -3.33
N LEU A 21 -10.89 -3.61 -2.61
CA LEU A 21 -10.53 -4.99 -2.89
C LEU A 21 -10.96 -5.47 -4.29
N GLU A 22 -12.00 -4.85 -4.86
CA GLU A 22 -12.50 -5.16 -6.20
C GLU A 22 -11.42 -5.04 -7.28
N SER A 23 -10.50 -4.07 -7.15
CA SER A 23 -9.42 -3.92 -8.12
C SER A 23 -8.51 -5.14 -8.22
N PHE A 24 -8.39 -5.93 -7.15
CA PHE A 24 -7.61 -7.17 -7.13
C PHE A 24 -8.28 -8.30 -7.91
N LEU A 25 -9.57 -8.21 -8.25
CA LEU A 25 -10.25 -9.20 -9.10
C LEU A 25 -9.84 -9.11 -10.58
N PHE A 26 -9.13 -8.05 -10.97
CA PHE A 26 -8.76 -7.79 -12.36
C PHE A 26 -7.25 -7.78 -12.59
N THR A 27 -6.48 -8.33 -11.64
CA THR A 27 -5.04 -8.50 -11.76
C THR A 27 -4.71 -9.78 -12.53
N LYS A 28 -3.46 -9.86 -13.00
CA LYS A 28 -2.93 -11.07 -13.62
C LYS A 28 -3.01 -12.26 -12.66
N GLU A 29 -2.64 -12.06 -11.41
CA GLU A 29 -2.66 -13.10 -10.36
C GLU A 29 -4.09 -13.60 -10.09
N ALA A 30 -5.09 -12.71 -10.13
CA ALA A 30 -6.49 -13.12 -10.04
C ALA A 30 -6.92 -13.96 -11.25
N ALA A 31 -6.54 -13.56 -12.47
CA ALA A 31 -6.79 -14.36 -13.66
C ALA A 31 -6.10 -15.73 -13.60
N GLU A 32 -4.87 -15.80 -13.06
CA GLU A 32 -4.12 -17.05 -12.86
C GLU A 32 -4.86 -17.95 -11.86
N SER A 33 -5.41 -17.36 -10.79
CA SER A 33 -6.25 -18.06 -9.83
C SER A 33 -7.53 -18.59 -10.48
N TYR A 34 -8.23 -17.80 -11.31
CA TYR A 34 -9.41 -18.27 -12.03
C TYR A 34 -9.09 -19.46 -12.92
N ARG A 35 -8.00 -19.36 -13.69
CA ARG A 35 -7.51 -20.45 -14.56
C ARG A 35 -7.20 -21.71 -13.76
N ALA A 36 -6.52 -21.60 -12.62
CA ALA A 36 -6.14 -22.74 -11.79
C ALA A 36 -7.34 -23.49 -11.17
N HIS A 37 -8.49 -22.82 -11.04
CA HIS A 37 -9.72 -23.40 -10.47
C HIS A 37 -10.72 -23.88 -11.54
N LEU A 38 -10.37 -23.82 -12.82
CA LEU A 38 -11.19 -24.35 -13.92
C LEU A 38 -10.75 -25.77 -14.29
N THR A 39 -11.71 -26.56 -14.76
CA THR A 39 -11.46 -27.85 -15.44
C THR A 39 -10.86 -27.61 -16.83
N ASP A 40 -10.35 -28.66 -17.48
CA ASP A 40 -9.72 -28.56 -18.80
C ASP A 40 -10.64 -28.02 -19.91
N ASP A 41 -11.95 -28.14 -19.74
CA ASP A 41 -13.01 -27.61 -20.61
C ASP A 41 -13.67 -26.33 -20.03
N GLY A 42 -13.14 -25.84 -18.91
CA GLY A 42 -13.72 -24.76 -18.13
C GLY A 42 -13.69 -23.40 -18.84
N VAL A 43 -14.69 -22.58 -18.49
CA VAL A 43 -14.92 -21.25 -19.03
C VAL A 43 -14.94 -20.22 -17.91
N PHE A 44 -14.26 -19.10 -18.13
CA PHE A 44 -14.36 -17.87 -17.35
C PHE A 44 -15.15 -16.84 -18.15
N ALA A 45 -16.10 -16.17 -17.50
CA ALA A 45 -16.81 -15.04 -18.08
C ALA A 45 -16.88 -13.87 -17.10
N MET A 46 -16.82 -12.65 -17.62
CA MET A 46 -17.07 -11.45 -16.84
C MET A 46 -17.89 -10.47 -17.65
N TYR A 47 -18.76 -9.72 -16.99
CA TYR A 47 -19.52 -8.65 -17.64
C TYR A 47 -19.76 -7.49 -16.69
N ASN A 48 -19.65 -6.28 -17.24
CA ASN A 48 -19.91 -5.06 -16.50
C ASN A 48 -20.17 -3.89 -17.47
N ASN A 49 -20.62 -2.76 -16.92
CA ASN A 49 -20.53 -1.45 -17.54
C ASN A 49 -19.15 -0.82 -17.26
N TYR A 50 -18.17 -1.11 -18.11
CA TYR A 50 -16.78 -0.67 -17.97
C TYR A 50 -16.55 0.80 -18.32
N ARG A 51 -17.52 1.45 -19.01
CA ARG A 51 -17.54 2.88 -19.41
C ARG A 51 -16.47 3.27 -20.43
N GLU A 52 -15.32 2.61 -20.43
CA GLU A 52 -14.14 2.93 -21.22
C GLU A 52 -13.69 1.70 -22.04
N PHE A 53 -13.54 1.86 -23.36
CA PHE A 53 -13.15 0.75 -24.25
C PHE A 53 -11.75 0.20 -23.92
N TRP A 54 -10.79 1.09 -23.65
CA TRP A 54 -9.42 0.68 -23.29
C TRP A 54 -9.36 -0.18 -22.02
N LEU A 55 -10.37 -0.07 -21.14
CA LEU A 55 -10.46 -0.89 -19.94
C LEU A 55 -10.89 -2.32 -20.27
N VAL A 56 -11.83 -2.46 -21.22
CA VAL A 56 -12.21 -3.76 -21.79
C VAL A 56 -10.99 -4.42 -22.45
N ASP A 57 -10.24 -3.66 -23.25
CA ASP A 57 -9.01 -4.15 -23.90
C ASP A 57 -7.96 -4.61 -22.89
N ARG A 58 -7.79 -3.87 -21.79
CA ARG A 58 -6.89 -4.30 -20.70
C ARG A 58 -7.33 -5.64 -20.12
N TYR A 59 -8.61 -5.82 -19.82
CA TYR A 59 -9.11 -7.06 -19.25
C TYR A 59 -9.00 -8.23 -20.22
N ALA A 60 -9.32 -8.01 -21.49
CA ALA A 60 -9.11 -9.00 -22.54
C ALA A 60 -7.62 -9.38 -22.67
N ASN A 61 -6.72 -8.40 -22.67
CA ASN A 61 -5.26 -8.63 -22.68
C ASN A 61 -4.79 -9.44 -21.46
N THR A 62 -5.27 -9.12 -20.26
CA THR A 62 -4.96 -9.88 -19.03
C THR A 62 -5.40 -11.34 -19.17
N LEU A 63 -6.60 -11.58 -19.70
CA LEU A 63 -7.13 -12.94 -19.88
C LEU A 63 -6.38 -13.71 -20.97
N GLU A 64 -6.08 -13.08 -22.10
CA GLU A 64 -5.30 -13.71 -23.19
C GLU A 64 -3.92 -14.14 -22.70
N GLN A 65 -3.19 -13.25 -22.00
CA GLN A 65 -1.85 -13.55 -21.48
C GLN A 65 -1.85 -14.68 -20.44
N THR A 66 -2.94 -14.88 -19.72
CA THR A 66 -3.03 -15.90 -18.67
C THR A 66 -3.58 -17.23 -19.18
N PHE A 67 -4.62 -17.21 -20.01
CA PHE A 67 -5.26 -18.42 -20.53
C PHE A 67 -4.53 -18.98 -21.76
N GLY A 68 -3.81 -18.14 -22.51
CA GLY A 68 -3.17 -18.51 -23.77
C GLY A 68 -4.14 -18.69 -24.94
N THR A 69 -5.41 -18.34 -24.75
CA THR A 69 -6.47 -18.37 -25.76
C THR A 69 -7.04 -16.96 -25.94
N SER A 70 -7.38 -16.60 -27.18
CA SER A 70 -7.99 -15.29 -27.47
C SER A 70 -9.39 -15.23 -26.83
N PRO A 71 -9.67 -14.21 -26.00
CA PRO A 71 -10.98 -14.03 -25.39
C PRO A 71 -12.00 -13.53 -26.42
N CYS A 72 -13.26 -13.91 -26.19
CA CYS A 72 -14.41 -13.37 -26.88
C CYS A 72 -14.90 -12.11 -26.15
N VAL A 73 -14.97 -10.97 -26.84
CA VAL A 73 -15.41 -9.69 -26.30
C VAL A 73 -16.64 -9.22 -27.07
N THR A 74 -17.81 -9.36 -26.46
CA THR A 74 -19.08 -8.89 -27.02
C THR A 74 -19.44 -7.56 -26.38
N HIS A 75 -19.52 -6.50 -27.17
CA HIS A 75 -19.99 -5.18 -26.71
C HIS A 75 -21.52 -5.11 -26.71
N LEU A 76 -22.08 -4.73 -25.57
CA LEU A 76 -23.52 -4.52 -25.37
C LEU A 76 -23.79 -3.00 -25.45
N GLU A 77 -24.40 -2.55 -26.54
CA GLU A 77 -24.68 -1.13 -26.81
C GLU A 77 -23.44 -0.20 -26.87
N ASN A 78 -23.61 1.04 -27.34
CA ASN A 78 -22.52 2.04 -27.46
C ASN A 78 -22.09 2.67 -26.12
N ARG A 79 -22.34 2.03 -24.96
CA ARG A 79 -22.13 2.64 -23.63
C ARG A 79 -21.05 1.96 -22.77
N GLY A 80 -20.17 1.17 -23.39
CA GLY A 80 -19.05 0.53 -22.69
C GLY A 80 -19.46 -0.64 -21.79
N GLN A 81 -20.63 -1.24 -22.02
CA GLN A 81 -20.94 -2.55 -21.47
C GLN A 81 -20.31 -3.63 -22.34
N ALA A 82 -19.70 -4.62 -21.72
CA ALA A 82 -19.11 -5.74 -22.44
C ALA A 82 -19.26 -7.04 -21.66
N VAL A 83 -19.34 -8.13 -22.39
CA VAL A 83 -19.15 -9.49 -21.88
C VAL A 83 -17.82 -9.97 -22.44
N ILE A 84 -16.91 -10.37 -21.55
CA ILE A 84 -15.62 -10.95 -21.89
C ILE A 84 -15.64 -12.41 -21.45
N THR A 85 -15.39 -13.33 -22.38
CA THR A 85 -15.39 -14.76 -22.12
C THR A 85 -14.09 -15.38 -22.60
N VAL A 86 -13.46 -16.22 -21.79
CA VAL A 86 -12.26 -16.97 -22.16
C VAL A 86 -12.40 -18.40 -21.67
N SER A 87 -11.82 -19.35 -22.39
CA SER A 87 -11.89 -20.77 -22.07
C SER A 87 -10.53 -21.42 -22.13
N MET A 88 -10.38 -22.53 -21.41
CA MET A 88 -9.17 -23.35 -21.40
C MET A 88 -8.87 -23.94 -22.79
N GLN A 89 -9.92 -24.20 -23.58
CA GLN A 89 -9.82 -24.67 -24.96
C GLN A 89 -10.66 -23.76 -25.88
N PRO A 90 -10.16 -23.38 -27.06
CA PRO A 90 -10.90 -22.51 -27.99
C PRO A 90 -12.27 -23.07 -28.42
N THR A 91 -12.42 -24.40 -28.41
CA THR A 91 -13.67 -25.08 -28.81
C THR A 91 -14.75 -25.07 -27.74
N SER A 92 -14.44 -24.72 -26.49
CA SER A 92 -15.41 -24.71 -25.39
C SER A 92 -16.38 -23.53 -25.43
N VAL A 93 -16.08 -22.49 -26.23
CA VAL A 93 -16.92 -21.29 -26.36
C VAL A 93 -17.10 -20.98 -27.84
N ALA A 94 -18.35 -20.86 -28.27
CA ALA A 94 -18.67 -20.38 -29.61
C ALA A 94 -18.53 -18.85 -29.66
N CYS A 95 -17.43 -18.36 -30.21
CA CYS A 95 -17.20 -16.93 -30.40
C CYS A 95 -17.44 -16.52 -31.86
N PRO A 96 -18.30 -15.52 -32.13
CA PRO A 96 -18.43 -14.95 -33.46
C PRO A 96 -17.12 -14.33 -33.96
N ALA A 97 -16.86 -14.39 -35.27
CA ALA A 97 -15.62 -13.89 -35.88
C ALA A 97 -15.29 -12.43 -35.48
N GLN A 98 -16.31 -11.58 -35.36
CA GLN A 98 -16.19 -10.17 -35.01
C GLN A 98 -15.95 -9.89 -33.51
N ASP A 99 -16.24 -10.86 -32.64
CA ASP A 99 -16.07 -10.73 -31.19
C ASP A 99 -14.73 -11.32 -30.72
N HIS A 100 -13.94 -11.92 -31.63
CA HIS A 100 -12.58 -12.33 -31.31
C HIS A 100 -11.72 -11.09 -31.07
N TRP A 101 -11.27 -10.95 -29.83
CA TRP A 101 -10.43 -9.84 -29.45
C TRP A 101 -8.99 -10.06 -29.91
N VAL A 102 -8.38 -8.98 -30.40
CA VAL A 102 -6.99 -8.95 -30.85
C VAL A 102 -6.34 -7.72 -30.24
N ALA A 103 -5.20 -7.92 -29.61
CA ALA A 103 -4.41 -6.82 -29.06
C ALA A 103 -3.94 -5.87 -30.17
N ASP A 104 -4.00 -4.57 -29.90
CA ASP A 104 -3.42 -3.52 -30.73
C ASP A 104 -2.24 -2.82 -30.00
N ALA A 105 -1.54 -1.93 -30.70
CA ALA A 105 -0.42 -1.18 -30.11
C ALA A 105 -0.84 -0.21 -28.99
N SER A 106 -2.13 0.11 -28.88
CA SER A 106 -2.70 1.03 -27.89
C SER A 106 -3.23 0.33 -26.64
N THR A 107 -3.28 -1.01 -26.68
CA THR A 107 -3.82 -1.89 -25.66
C THR A 107 -3.00 -1.76 -24.38
N PRO A 108 -3.61 -1.33 -23.28
CA PRO A 108 -2.89 -1.18 -22.03
C PRO A 108 -2.40 -2.53 -21.49
N ALA A 109 -1.23 -2.52 -20.88
CA ALA A 109 -0.69 -3.71 -20.22
C ALA A 109 -1.60 -4.18 -19.05
N PRO A 110 -1.57 -5.48 -18.71
CA PRO A 110 -2.20 -6.02 -17.52
C PRO A 110 -1.71 -5.33 -16.24
N VAL A 111 -2.54 -5.37 -15.20
CA VAL A 111 -2.18 -4.93 -13.84
C VAL A 111 -1.88 -6.14 -12.96
N ASN A 112 -1.13 -5.94 -11.88
CA ASN A 112 -0.75 -6.97 -10.93
C ASN A 112 -1.16 -6.61 -9.50
N ASP A 113 -1.05 -7.57 -8.57
CA ASP A 113 -1.42 -7.38 -7.17
C ASP A 113 -0.58 -6.32 -6.43
N ASP A 114 0.65 -6.06 -6.88
CA ASP A 114 1.46 -4.96 -6.34
C ASP A 114 0.86 -3.59 -6.69
N ARG A 115 0.31 -3.47 -7.90
CA ARG A 115 -0.27 -2.23 -8.43
C ARG A 115 -1.68 -2.48 -9.01
N PRO A 116 -2.68 -2.73 -8.15
CA PRO A 116 -4.03 -3.14 -8.54
C PRO A 116 -4.86 -1.91 -8.91
N PHE A 117 -4.47 -1.19 -9.97
CA PHE A 117 -5.18 0.01 -10.45
C PHE A 117 -5.64 -0.16 -11.90
N PRO A 118 -6.57 -1.09 -12.18
CA PRO A 118 -7.05 -1.35 -13.54
C PRO A 118 -7.70 -0.11 -14.17
N TYR A 119 -8.26 0.79 -13.37
CA TYR A 119 -8.88 2.04 -13.79
C TYR A 119 -7.90 3.15 -14.19
N LEU A 120 -6.59 2.96 -14.04
CA LEU A 120 -5.57 3.88 -14.52
C LEU A 120 -4.94 3.37 -15.81
N LYS A 121 -5.24 3.99 -16.95
CA LYS A 121 -4.65 3.61 -18.25
C LYS A 121 -3.12 3.59 -18.20
N ASN A 122 -2.50 4.60 -17.56
CA ASN A 122 -1.06 4.68 -17.36
C ASN A 122 -0.68 4.95 -15.90
N PRO A 123 0.48 4.48 -15.41
CA PRO A 123 1.04 4.86 -14.11
C PRO A 123 1.18 6.37 -13.97
N SER A 124 0.29 6.96 -13.17
CA SER A 124 0.25 8.39 -12.92
C SER A 124 -0.58 8.67 -11.68
N ILE A 125 -0.36 9.84 -11.08
CA ILE A 125 -1.26 10.40 -10.07
C ILE A 125 -2.15 11.40 -10.82
N PRO A 126 -3.48 11.14 -10.93
CA PRO A 126 -4.39 12.06 -11.59
C PRO A 126 -4.28 13.51 -11.07
N SER A 127 -4.38 14.48 -11.97
CA SER A 127 -4.17 15.91 -11.64
C SER A 127 -5.11 16.42 -10.56
N PHE A 128 -6.36 15.97 -10.53
CA PHE A 128 -7.32 16.35 -9.50
C PHE A 128 -6.88 15.87 -8.10
N TYR A 129 -6.25 14.70 -7.98
CA TYR A 129 -5.67 14.25 -6.73
C TYR A 129 -4.48 15.13 -6.33
N LEU A 130 -3.59 15.48 -7.27
CA LEU A 130 -2.47 16.38 -6.99
C LEU A 130 -2.94 17.74 -6.44
N VAL A 131 -3.99 18.32 -7.04
CA VAL A 131 -4.59 19.57 -6.55
C VAL A 131 -5.19 19.38 -5.17
N ALA A 132 -6.01 18.34 -4.95
CA ALA A 132 -6.63 18.08 -3.66
C ALA A 132 -5.59 17.83 -2.55
N LEU A 133 -4.58 17.01 -2.82
CA LEU A 133 -3.49 16.70 -1.89
C LEU A 133 -2.65 17.96 -1.60
N GLY A 134 -2.37 18.77 -2.63
CA GLY A 134 -1.69 20.05 -2.47
C GLY A 134 -2.46 21.03 -1.58
N LEU A 135 -3.79 21.12 -1.76
CA LEU A 135 -4.66 21.94 -0.90
C LEU A 135 -4.70 21.41 0.54
N ILE A 136 -4.78 20.09 0.74
CA ILE A 136 -4.73 19.47 2.07
C ILE A 136 -3.42 19.80 2.77
N LEU A 137 -2.28 19.64 2.08
CA LEU A 137 -0.97 19.99 2.65
C LEU A 137 -0.86 21.49 2.95
N LEU A 138 -1.36 22.34 2.05
CA LEU A 138 -1.37 23.78 2.25
C LEU A 138 -2.18 24.18 3.48
N VAL A 139 -3.43 23.69 3.60
CA VAL A 139 -4.29 23.98 4.75
C VAL A 139 -3.69 23.45 6.04
N SER A 140 -3.17 22.22 6.03
CA SER A 140 -2.47 21.63 7.18
C SER A 140 -1.26 22.47 7.59
N PHE A 141 -0.42 22.87 6.63
CA PHE A 141 0.74 23.71 6.88
C PHE A 141 0.36 25.09 7.44
N LEU A 142 -0.63 25.75 6.85
CA LEU A 142 -1.14 27.04 7.33
C LEU A 142 -1.72 26.90 8.74
N SER A 143 -2.46 25.83 9.02
CA SER A 143 -3.04 25.58 10.34
C SER A 143 -1.95 25.41 11.41
N VAL A 144 -0.92 24.61 11.12
CA VAL A 144 0.23 24.45 12.02
C VAL A 144 1.01 25.75 12.17
N ARG A 145 1.18 26.54 11.11
CA ARG A 145 1.88 27.83 11.16
C ARG A 145 1.12 28.89 11.94
N LEU A 146 -0.20 28.94 11.81
CA LEU A 146 -1.07 29.94 12.45
C LEU A 146 -1.30 29.62 13.93
N VAL A 147 -1.53 28.34 14.26
CA VAL A 147 -1.82 27.89 15.64
C VAL A 147 -0.53 27.57 16.42
N GLY A 148 0.44 26.92 15.77
CA GLY A 148 1.67 26.43 16.39
C GLY A 148 2.87 27.39 16.36
N GLY A 149 2.76 28.54 15.69
CA GLY A 149 3.81 29.56 15.67
C GLY A 149 4.89 29.40 14.58
N PRO A 150 6.05 30.06 14.71
CA PRO A 150 7.07 30.12 13.65
C PRO A 150 7.84 28.80 13.47
N LEU A 151 7.90 28.31 12.23
CA LEU A 151 8.50 27.01 11.85
C LEU A 151 10.04 27.00 11.84
N ARG A 152 10.69 28.14 12.12
CA ARG A 152 12.15 28.31 11.96
C ARG A 152 12.97 27.36 12.85
N GLY A 153 12.42 26.96 14.01
CA GLY A 153 13.04 25.99 14.91
C GLY A 153 12.91 24.52 14.46
N MET A 154 12.03 24.22 13.51
CA MET A 154 11.72 22.83 13.12
C MET A 154 12.81 22.18 12.30
N GLY A 155 13.69 22.96 11.65
CA GLY A 155 14.81 22.42 10.88
C GLY A 155 15.76 21.55 11.72
N ALA A 156 15.86 21.80 13.03
CA ALA A 156 16.64 20.97 13.95
C ALA A 156 16.05 19.55 14.16
N TYR A 157 14.78 19.36 13.81
CA TYR A 157 14.01 18.12 13.97
C TYR A 157 13.63 17.49 12.61
N THR A 158 14.42 17.76 11.58
CA THR A 158 14.24 17.17 10.24
C THR A 158 14.28 15.64 10.27
N ASP A 159 15.07 15.05 11.18
CA ASP A 159 15.09 13.61 11.43
C ASP A 159 13.71 13.10 11.89
N LEU A 160 13.10 13.75 12.88
CA LEU A 160 11.76 13.40 13.38
C LEU A 160 10.66 13.64 12.33
N PHE A 161 10.80 14.65 11.48
CA PHE A 161 9.92 14.84 10.34
C PHE A 161 9.94 13.60 9.42
N PHE A 162 11.11 13.15 8.98
CA PHE A 162 11.22 11.96 8.13
C PHE A 162 10.74 10.68 8.82
N MET A 163 10.95 10.54 10.13
CA MET A 163 10.38 9.45 10.92
C MET A 163 8.85 9.44 10.87
N GLY A 164 8.22 10.62 10.99
CA GLY A 164 6.78 10.78 10.87
C GLY A 164 6.26 10.40 9.47
N VAL A 165 6.93 10.86 8.41
CA VAL A 165 6.59 10.50 7.01
C VAL A 165 6.60 8.98 6.84
N ALA A 166 7.69 8.34 7.27
CA ALA A 166 7.87 6.90 7.10
C ALA A 166 6.90 6.09 7.96
N PHE A 167 6.64 6.53 9.19
CA PHE A 167 5.69 5.87 10.10
C PHE A 167 4.29 5.84 9.51
N LEU A 168 3.77 6.98 9.03
CA LEU A 168 2.41 7.00 8.49
C LEU A 168 2.30 6.15 7.21
N LEU A 169 3.35 6.12 6.38
CA LEU A 169 3.39 5.27 5.19
C LEU A 169 3.36 3.77 5.53
N LEU A 170 4.04 3.35 6.60
CA LEU A 170 3.97 1.97 7.10
C LEU A 170 2.59 1.64 7.66
N GLU A 171 1.99 2.58 8.40
CA GLU A 171 0.66 2.41 8.99
C GLU A 171 -0.41 2.19 7.92
N THR A 172 -0.48 3.06 6.92
CA THR A 172 -1.51 2.96 5.86
C THR A 172 -1.35 1.69 5.03
N LYS A 173 -0.11 1.31 4.70
CA LYS A 173 0.17 0.02 4.05
C LYS A 173 -0.30 -1.17 4.89
N ASN A 174 -0.06 -1.16 6.20
CA ASN A 174 -0.48 -2.24 7.08
C ASN A 174 -2.00 -2.39 7.11
N VAL A 175 -2.76 -1.29 7.08
CA VAL A 175 -4.23 -1.35 6.97
C VAL A 175 -4.67 -2.09 5.70
N VAL A 176 -4.08 -1.76 4.55
CA VAL A 176 -4.36 -2.45 3.27
C VAL A 176 -3.97 -3.93 3.34
N GLN A 177 -2.81 -4.26 3.89
CA GLN A 177 -2.33 -5.64 4.00
C GLN A 177 -3.24 -6.50 4.88
N PHE A 178 -3.69 -5.99 6.03
CA PHE A 178 -4.62 -6.73 6.88
C PHE A 178 -6.01 -6.86 6.25
N ALA A 179 -6.46 -5.84 5.52
CA ALA A 179 -7.70 -5.94 4.75
C ALA A 179 -7.65 -7.06 3.70
N LEU A 180 -6.51 -7.28 3.05
CA LEU A 180 -6.31 -8.39 2.11
C LEU A 180 -6.27 -9.77 2.79
N LEU A 181 -5.64 -9.86 3.96
CA LEU A 181 -5.47 -11.14 4.66
C LEU A 181 -6.70 -11.58 5.47
N PHE A 182 -7.48 -10.63 5.99
CA PHE A 182 -8.56 -10.87 6.96
C PHE A 182 -9.89 -10.21 6.60
N GLY A 183 -9.95 -9.46 5.50
CA GLY A 183 -11.15 -8.78 5.01
C GLY A 183 -11.29 -7.33 5.48
N THR A 184 -12.13 -6.57 4.76
CA THR A 184 -12.39 -5.15 4.97
C THR A 184 -13.50 -4.89 6.01
N THR A 185 -13.27 -5.28 7.27
CA THR A 185 -14.23 -5.03 8.36
C THR A 185 -13.76 -3.93 9.29
N TRP A 186 -14.69 -3.24 9.96
CA TRP A 186 -14.37 -2.27 11.00
C TRP A 186 -13.55 -2.91 12.15
N LEU A 187 -13.79 -4.20 12.42
CA LEU A 187 -13.05 -4.97 13.42
C LEU A 187 -11.59 -5.15 13.02
N VAL A 188 -11.32 -5.53 11.77
CA VAL A 188 -9.94 -5.66 11.26
C VAL A 188 -9.23 -4.31 11.36
N ASN A 189 -9.87 -3.22 10.93
CA ASN A 189 -9.30 -1.88 11.08
C ASN A 189 -8.98 -1.54 12.55
N ALA A 190 -9.92 -1.78 13.47
CA ALA A 190 -9.72 -1.54 14.91
C ALA A 190 -8.55 -2.36 15.48
N LEU A 191 -8.39 -3.62 15.04
CA LEU A 191 -7.28 -4.48 15.44
C LEU A 191 -5.94 -3.97 14.90
N VAL A 192 -5.89 -3.44 13.67
CA VAL A 192 -4.67 -2.84 13.12
C VAL A 192 -4.26 -1.63 13.94
N PHE A 193 -5.15 -0.67 14.15
CA PHE A 193 -4.84 0.53 14.94
C PHE A 193 -4.51 0.18 16.40
N GLY A 194 -5.26 -0.73 17.02
CA GLY A 194 -4.96 -1.24 18.36
C GLY A 194 -3.59 -1.91 18.44
N GLY A 195 -3.24 -2.71 17.43
CA GLY A 195 -1.92 -3.34 17.30
C GLY A 195 -0.79 -2.33 17.16
N VAL A 196 -0.98 -1.28 16.35
CA VAL A 196 -0.03 -0.15 16.25
C VAL A 196 0.16 0.53 17.61
N LEU A 197 -0.92 0.84 18.33
CA LEU A 197 -0.85 1.46 19.65
C LEU A 197 -0.12 0.57 20.67
N VAL A 198 -0.40 -0.74 20.68
CA VAL A 198 0.29 -1.70 21.55
C VAL A 198 1.78 -1.80 21.19
N ALA A 199 2.12 -1.83 19.90
CA ALA A 199 3.52 -1.85 19.45
C ALA A 199 4.26 -0.57 19.85
N VAL A 200 3.65 0.60 19.66
CA VAL A 200 4.19 1.90 20.09
C VAL A 200 4.38 1.92 21.61
N LEU A 201 3.37 1.54 22.37
CA LEU A 201 3.43 1.50 23.84
C LEU A 201 4.53 0.53 24.33
N GLY A 202 4.63 -0.63 23.71
CA GLY A 202 5.68 -1.60 23.97
C GLY A 202 7.07 -1.02 23.70
N ALA A 203 7.24 -0.36 22.56
CA ALA A 203 8.51 0.26 22.17
C ALA A 203 8.93 1.38 23.13
N VAL A 204 7.99 2.24 23.55
CA VAL A 204 8.22 3.31 24.52
C VAL A 204 8.58 2.72 25.89
N THR A 205 7.81 1.72 26.36
CA THR A 205 8.04 1.06 27.66
C THR A 205 9.40 0.36 27.69
N LEU A 206 9.76 -0.31 26.60
CA LEU A 206 11.06 -0.96 26.48
C LEU A 206 12.19 0.07 26.42
N SER A 207 12.02 1.16 25.67
CA SER A 207 13.03 2.23 25.57
C SER A 207 13.23 3.01 26.88
N LYS A 208 12.24 2.98 27.78
CA LYS A 208 12.39 3.48 29.15
C LYS A 208 13.28 2.58 29.99
N ARG A 209 13.26 1.26 29.77
CA ARG A 209 14.03 0.26 30.54
C ARG A 209 15.40 -0.03 29.93
N ILE A 210 15.50 -0.06 28.60
CA ILE A 210 16.69 -0.44 27.84
C ILE A 210 17.05 0.73 26.92
N ARG A 211 18.27 1.27 27.09
CA ARG A 211 18.85 2.24 26.16
C ARG A 211 19.82 1.51 25.25
N VAL A 212 19.50 1.45 23.95
CA VAL A 212 20.44 0.90 22.97
C VAL A 212 21.45 1.99 22.63
N GLN A 213 22.71 1.78 23.02
CA GLN A 213 23.75 2.80 22.86
C GLN A 213 24.20 3.00 21.42
N SER A 214 23.98 2.01 20.54
CA SER A 214 24.35 2.09 19.13
C SER A 214 23.11 2.35 18.27
N PRO A 215 22.91 3.59 17.78
CA PRO A 215 21.80 3.92 16.88
C PRO A 215 21.86 3.13 15.58
N TRP A 216 23.07 2.79 15.13
CA TRP A 216 23.29 1.96 13.95
C TRP A 216 22.62 0.58 14.08
N LEU A 217 22.62 -0.01 15.28
CA LEU A 217 21.96 -1.30 15.50
C LEU A 217 20.45 -1.17 15.33
N LEU A 218 19.82 -0.15 15.93
CA LEU A 218 18.37 0.05 15.82
C LEU A 218 17.94 0.38 14.39
N TYR A 219 18.66 1.26 13.70
CA TYR A 219 18.38 1.56 12.30
C TYR A 219 18.66 0.36 11.38
N GLY A 220 19.68 -0.45 11.69
CA GLY A 220 19.97 -1.70 10.97
C GLY A 220 18.86 -2.74 11.14
N LEU A 221 18.36 -2.93 12.37
CA LEU A 221 17.23 -3.81 12.66
C LEU A 221 15.94 -3.30 11.98
N LEU A 222 15.69 -1.99 12.02
CA LEU A 222 14.55 -1.36 11.34
C LEU A 222 14.63 -1.60 9.83
N ALA A 223 15.77 -1.30 9.21
CA ALA A 223 16.00 -1.56 7.79
C ALA A 223 15.81 -3.04 7.45
N GLY A 224 16.38 -3.94 8.25
CA GLY A 224 16.20 -5.38 8.10
C GLY A 224 14.73 -5.80 8.15
N SER A 225 13.96 -5.29 9.11
CA SER A 225 12.53 -5.59 9.23
C SER A 225 11.71 -5.09 8.02
N ILE A 226 12.05 -3.91 7.47
CA ILE A 226 11.41 -3.36 6.27
C ILE A 226 11.76 -4.21 5.05
N VAL A 227 13.03 -4.62 4.90
CA VAL A 227 13.48 -5.47 3.79
C VAL A 227 12.82 -6.84 3.85
N ILE A 228 12.73 -7.45 5.03
CA ILE A 228 12.02 -8.74 5.21
C ILE A 228 10.55 -8.60 4.78
N ASN A 229 9.87 -7.54 5.22
CA ASN A 229 8.47 -7.28 4.85
C ASN A 229 8.31 -6.96 3.35
N TRP A 230 9.32 -6.36 2.72
CA TRP A 230 9.35 -6.16 1.26
C TRP A 230 9.62 -7.46 0.48
N LEU A 231 10.42 -8.38 1.02
CA LEU A 231 10.77 -9.64 0.35
C LEU A 231 9.62 -10.65 0.37
N ILE A 232 8.84 -10.71 1.44
CA ILE A 232 7.76 -11.69 1.63
C ILE A 232 6.48 -11.24 0.89
N PRO A 233 6.07 -11.92 -0.20
CA PRO A 233 4.80 -11.64 -0.87
C PRO A 233 3.60 -12.00 0.01
N GLN A 234 2.50 -11.27 -0.15
CA GLN A 234 1.30 -11.47 0.67
C GLN A 234 0.58 -12.79 0.39
N HIS A 235 0.66 -13.31 -0.85
CA HIS A 235 0.02 -14.59 -1.18
C HIS A 235 0.57 -15.76 -0.38
N LEU A 236 1.86 -15.75 -0.01
CA LEU A 236 2.45 -16.79 0.84
C LEU A 236 1.81 -16.85 2.23
N LEU A 237 1.26 -15.74 2.71
CA LEU A 237 0.56 -15.71 4.00
C LEU A 237 -0.85 -16.28 3.87
N LEU A 238 -1.47 -16.24 2.69
CA LEU A 238 -2.83 -16.73 2.48
C LEU A 238 -2.92 -18.27 2.59
N ASP A 239 -1.83 -18.98 2.24
CA ASP A 239 -1.72 -20.44 2.34
C ASP A 239 -1.56 -20.94 3.79
N LEU A 240 -1.28 -20.04 4.73
CA LEU A 240 -1.08 -20.39 6.14
C LEU A 240 -2.43 -20.59 6.86
N PRO A 241 -2.50 -21.52 7.83
CA PRO A 241 -3.68 -21.65 8.68
C PRO A 241 -3.92 -20.36 9.48
N PHE A 242 -5.19 -20.04 9.73
CA PHE A 242 -5.63 -18.73 10.24
C PHE A 242 -4.79 -18.20 11.42
N ALA A 243 -4.53 -19.02 12.43
CA ALA A 243 -3.77 -18.61 13.61
C ALA A 243 -2.31 -18.24 13.28
N LEU A 244 -1.65 -19.06 12.46
CA LEU A 244 -0.27 -18.80 12.04
C LEU A 244 -0.19 -17.59 11.12
N ARG A 245 -1.14 -17.45 10.18
CA ARG A 245 -1.28 -16.28 9.32
C ARG A 245 -1.40 -14.99 10.13
N LEU A 246 -2.23 -14.99 11.18
CA LEU A 246 -2.39 -13.86 12.09
C LEU A 246 -1.08 -13.50 12.80
N ILE A 247 -0.42 -14.48 13.40
CA ILE A 247 0.85 -14.25 14.13
C ILE A 247 1.92 -13.70 13.19
N VAL A 248 2.11 -14.31 12.02
CA VAL A 248 3.12 -13.89 11.04
C VAL A 248 2.80 -12.49 10.51
N ALA A 249 1.53 -12.19 10.18
CA ALA A 249 1.12 -10.87 9.72
C ALA A 249 1.37 -9.78 10.76
N VAL A 250 1.01 -10.03 12.03
CA VAL A 250 1.24 -9.12 13.16
C VAL A 250 2.73 -8.86 13.36
N VAL A 251 3.55 -9.92 13.37
CA VAL A 251 5.01 -9.78 13.54
C VAL A 251 5.61 -8.98 12.39
N LEU A 252 5.30 -9.32 11.14
CA LEU A 252 5.86 -8.63 9.97
C LEU A 252 5.42 -7.16 9.89
N ALA A 253 4.17 -6.87 10.18
CA ALA A 253 3.61 -5.52 10.09
C ALA A 253 4.07 -4.61 11.23
N PHE A 254 4.09 -5.12 12.46
CA PHE A 254 4.35 -4.30 13.65
C PHE A 254 5.81 -4.28 14.10
N SER A 255 6.67 -5.19 13.64
CA SER A 255 8.12 -5.13 13.89
C SER A 255 8.76 -3.81 13.44
N PRO A 256 8.59 -3.34 12.19
CA PRO A 256 9.17 -2.06 11.77
C PRO A 256 8.59 -0.88 12.55
N ILE A 257 7.29 -0.92 12.88
CA ILE A 257 6.63 0.11 13.69
C ILE A 257 7.23 0.16 15.10
N PHE A 258 7.40 -1.00 15.73
CA PHE A 258 8.00 -1.12 17.06
C PHE A 258 9.44 -0.58 17.06
N LEU A 259 10.27 -1.01 16.11
CA LEU A 259 11.68 -0.58 16.00
C LEU A 259 11.80 0.92 15.70
N ALA A 260 10.97 1.46 14.80
CA ALA A 260 10.91 2.89 14.53
C ALA A 260 10.52 3.69 15.78
N ASN A 261 9.57 3.19 16.58
CA ASN A 261 9.17 3.86 17.81
C ASN A 261 10.21 3.75 18.94
N MET A 262 11.05 2.72 18.95
CA MET A 262 12.23 2.68 19.84
C MET A 262 13.23 3.78 19.48
N VAL A 263 13.52 3.94 18.18
CA VAL A 263 14.39 5.02 17.69
C VAL A 263 13.80 6.39 18.04
N PHE A 264 12.50 6.57 17.79
CA PHE A 264 11.79 7.83 18.05
C PHE A 264 11.83 8.17 19.53
N SER A 265 11.50 7.22 20.40
CA SER A 265 11.44 7.42 21.86
C SER A 265 12.78 7.84 22.45
N GLN A 266 13.88 7.22 22.01
CA GLN A 266 15.22 7.58 22.46
C GLN A 266 15.62 8.98 21.98
N ARG A 267 15.34 9.30 20.71
CA ARG A 267 15.63 10.62 20.12
C ARG A 267 14.79 11.74 20.73
N PHE A 268 13.53 11.47 21.03
CA PHE A 268 12.58 12.41 21.60
C PHE A 268 12.93 12.73 23.07
N ARG A 269 13.37 11.73 23.84
CA ARG A 269 13.83 11.95 25.23
C ARG A 269 15.02 12.92 25.31
N ASP A 270 15.92 12.85 24.33
CA ASP A 270 17.12 13.69 24.30
C ASP A 270 16.87 15.07 23.64
N SER A 271 15.60 15.42 23.34
CA SER A 271 15.23 16.70 22.72
C SER A 271 14.93 17.79 23.76
N GLY A 272 15.51 18.98 23.57
CA GLY A 272 15.32 20.12 24.47
C GLY A 272 13.96 20.83 24.34
N ASP A 273 13.35 20.80 23.14
CA ASP A 273 12.01 21.30 22.86
C ASP A 273 11.13 20.18 22.31
N THR A 274 10.36 19.57 23.21
CA THR A 274 9.48 18.44 22.91
C THR A 274 8.27 18.84 22.07
N THR A 275 7.77 20.07 22.20
CA THR A 275 6.63 20.57 21.45
C THR A 275 6.98 20.75 19.98
N THR A 276 8.11 21.40 19.68
CA THR A 276 8.58 21.58 18.30
C THR A 276 8.98 20.26 17.66
N ALA A 277 9.61 19.36 18.42
CA ALA A 277 9.96 18.01 17.98
C ALA A 277 8.71 17.19 17.57
N PHE A 278 7.67 17.20 18.40
CA PHE A 278 6.41 16.50 18.11
C PHE A 278 5.68 17.11 16.92
N ALA A 279 5.65 18.44 16.81
CA ALA A 279 5.07 19.14 15.67
C ALA A 279 5.75 18.75 14.35
N ALA A 280 7.09 18.63 14.34
CA ALA A 280 7.83 18.21 13.14
C ALA A 280 7.46 16.79 12.70
N ASN A 281 7.35 15.87 13.66
CA ASN A 281 6.90 14.51 13.41
C ASN A 281 5.46 14.48 12.87
N LEU A 282 4.56 15.29 13.41
CA LEU A 282 3.16 15.35 12.97
C LEU A 282 3.02 15.89 11.54
N ILE A 283 3.72 16.97 11.18
CA ILE A 283 3.75 17.46 9.78
C ILE A 283 4.33 16.38 8.86
N GLY A 284 5.38 15.69 9.30
CA GLY A 284 5.95 14.55 8.61
C GLY A 284 4.90 13.48 8.31
N ALA A 285 4.13 13.06 9.33
CA ALA A 285 3.05 12.11 9.15
C ALA A 285 2.05 12.60 8.09
N MET A 286 1.60 13.85 8.13
CA MET A 286 0.68 14.40 7.10
C MET A 286 1.24 14.26 5.67
N VAL A 287 2.53 14.53 5.48
CA VAL A 287 3.22 14.32 4.20
C VAL A 287 3.28 12.83 3.83
N GLY A 288 3.52 11.95 4.80
CA GLY A 288 3.51 10.49 4.60
C GLY A 288 2.18 9.97 4.08
N GLY A 289 1.06 10.52 4.56
CA GLY A 289 -0.29 10.12 4.12
C GLY A 289 -0.57 10.54 2.69
N VAL A 290 -0.04 11.69 2.26
CA VAL A 290 -0.07 12.10 0.86
C VAL A 290 0.86 11.25 0.00
N LEU A 291 2.03 10.88 0.54
CA LEU A 291 3.03 10.07 -0.16
C LEU A 291 2.53 8.65 -0.47
N GLU A 292 1.52 8.15 0.25
CA GLU A 292 0.85 6.89 -0.06
C GLU A 292 0.35 6.83 -1.51
N TYR A 293 -0.08 7.96 -2.08
CA TYR A 293 -0.56 8.04 -3.47
C TYR A 293 0.52 7.72 -4.51
N VAL A 294 1.80 7.70 -4.13
CA VAL A 294 2.89 7.21 -4.98
C VAL A 294 2.70 5.73 -5.33
N SER A 295 1.95 4.97 -4.51
CA SER A 295 1.53 3.59 -4.85
C SER A 295 0.83 3.49 -6.21
N LEU A 296 0.08 4.53 -6.63
CA LEU A 296 -0.56 4.58 -7.95
C LEU A 296 0.43 4.50 -9.11
N VAL A 297 1.70 4.81 -8.86
CA VAL A 297 2.80 4.77 -9.83
C VAL A 297 3.70 3.57 -9.58
N VAL A 298 4.16 3.36 -8.33
CA VAL A 298 5.22 2.38 -8.02
C VAL A 298 4.69 1.05 -7.47
N GLY A 299 3.43 0.96 -7.05
CA GLY A 299 2.87 -0.21 -6.36
C GLY A 299 3.00 -0.16 -4.83
N TYR A 300 2.20 -0.96 -4.12
CA TYR A 300 2.13 -1.02 -2.66
C TYR A 300 3.38 -1.64 -2.02
N ARG A 301 3.98 -2.65 -2.65
CA ARG A 301 5.21 -3.30 -2.20
C ARG A 301 6.35 -2.28 -2.19
N ASN A 302 6.49 -1.51 -3.26
CA ASN A 302 7.56 -0.52 -3.41
C ASN A 302 7.45 0.68 -2.47
N LEU A 303 6.30 0.89 -1.81
CA LEU A 303 6.22 1.84 -0.68
C LEU A 303 7.18 1.48 0.46
N MET A 304 7.53 0.20 0.63
CA MET A 304 8.54 -0.20 1.63
C MET A 304 9.93 0.33 1.28
N ILE A 305 10.26 0.44 0.00
CA ILE A 305 11.53 1.04 -0.46
C ILE A 305 11.50 2.54 -0.15
N VAL A 306 10.36 3.21 -0.39
CA VAL A 306 10.17 4.62 -0.03
C VAL A 306 10.33 4.81 1.48
N ALA A 307 9.69 3.97 2.31
CA ALA A 307 9.84 4.00 3.77
C ALA A 307 11.30 3.77 4.20
N LEU A 308 12.01 2.82 3.57
CA LEU A 308 13.42 2.55 3.84
C LEU A 308 14.29 3.78 3.54
N VAL A 309 14.07 4.45 2.40
CA VAL A 309 14.77 5.69 2.04
C VAL A 309 14.47 6.78 3.06
N LEU A 310 13.21 6.97 3.47
CA LEU A 310 12.82 7.98 4.45
C LEU A 310 13.45 7.74 5.83
N TYR A 311 13.48 6.50 6.33
CA TYR A 311 14.21 6.19 7.56
C TYR A 311 15.73 6.34 7.40
N GLY A 312 16.27 6.06 6.20
CA GLY A 312 17.66 6.38 5.86
C GLY A 312 17.95 7.88 5.92
N LEU A 313 17.05 8.72 5.40
CA LEU A 313 17.13 10.17 5.52
C LEU A 313 17.03 10.62 6.98
N ALA A 314 16.10 10.06 7.75
CA ALA A 314 15.98 10.33 9.19
C ALA A 314 17.30 10.03 9.92
N PHE A 315 17.94 8.90 9.60
CA PHE A 315 19.25 8.55 10.12
C PHE A 315 20.31 9.58 9.75
N LEU A 316 20.42 9.94 8.46
CA LEU A 316 21.40 10.90 7.94
C LEU A 316 21.30 12.27 8.61
N PHE A 317 20.09 12.82 8.71
CA PHE A 317 19.85 14.10 9.36
C PHE A 317 19.99 14.02 10.89
N GLY A 318 19.76 12.85 11.49
CA GLY A 318 19.94 12.60 12.92
C GLY A 318 21.40 12.41 13.35
N ARG A 319 22.33 12.07 12.44
CA ARG A 319 23.72 11.65 12.75
C ARG A 319 24.47 12.54 13.75
N ARG A 320 24.30 13.86 13.68
CA ARG A 320 24.99 14.81 14.57
C ARG A 320 24.59 14.63 16.04
N HIS A 321 23.33 14.32 16.30
CA HIS A 321 22.80 14.05 17.64
C HIS A 321 23.19 12.64 18.13
N LEU A 322 23.34 11.70 17.20
CA LEU A 322 23.74 10.32 17.47
C LEU A 322 25.23 10.22 17.86
N ALA A 323 26.09 11.09 17.32
CA ALA A 323 27.52 11.13 17.63
C ALA A 323 27.83 11.75 19.01
N SER A 324 27.07 12.78 19.43
CA SER A 324 27.26 13.46 20.72
C SER A 324 26.97 12.60 21.95
N GLY A 325 26.12 11.57 21.82
CA GLY A 325 25.82 10.62 22.90
C GLY A 325 26.91 9.56 23.14
N VAL A 326 27.81 9.35 22.17
CA VAL A 326 28.95 8.41 22.28
C VAL A 326 30.16 9.10 22.93
N SER A 327 30.36 10.40 22.69
CA SER A 327 31.46 11.16 23.29
C SER A 327 31.29 11.44 24.79
N SER A 328 30.05 11.47 25.31
CA SER A 328 29.79 11.69 26.73
C SER A 328 29.92 10.42 27.60
N SER A 329 30.17 9.25 27.02
CA SER A 329 30.43 8.00 27.75
C SER A 329 31.90 7.57 27.75
N ALA A 330 32.77 8.37 27.14
CA ALA A 330 34.22 8.14 27.08
C ALA A 330 35.02 9.13 27.95
N ALA A 331 34.33 9.89 28.80
CA ALA A 331 34.87 10.75 29.84
C ALA A 331 34.19 10.41 31.17
#